data_AF-A0A9P1DFW0-F1
#
_entry.id   AF-A0A9P1DFW0-F1
#
_cell.length_a   1.000
_cell.length_b   1.000
_cell.length_c   1.000
_cell.angle_alpha   90.00
_cell.angle_beta   90.00
_cell.angle_gamma   90.00
#
_symmetry.space_group_name_H-M   'P 1'
#
loop_
_entity.id
_entity.type
_entity.pdbx_description
1 polymer ?
#
loop_
_entity_poly.entity_id
_entity_poly.type
_entity_poly.pdbx_seq_one_letter_code
_entity_poly.pdbx_strand_id
1 'polypeptide(L)'
;MAYDVNFDSMTQQNVKTSKVRSIRRVLKPNEAVFPILQEKELLLSEYSERNASLTKEVIELKEEVERLKTLANAAKNEHVTKMSVMESWRMEKQQSLSIRQPIPSGDPVHSQIQNLLRQACPQSHYAGCLAARQLEVLSVEQVHNVKLWKQYAFRKEEIKKESETAGIGTVVESELPPLDWIQLDKSVNEVVLLHGTHSDKIDMITQYGFDQRMAREGGLYGQGVYFTDQSCKSAYGYLWFKLGESGSGWLLT
;
A
#
# COMPACT_ATOMS: atom_id res chain seq x y z
N MET A 1 72.87 -66.93 -15.35
CA MET A 1 73.87 -65.99 -15.89
C MET A 1 73.47 -64.60 -15.40
N ALA A 2 74.35 -63.87 -14.71
CA ALA A 2 74.04 -62.53 -14.21
C ALA A 2 74.36 -61.48 -15.29
N TYR A 3 73.43 -60.56 -15.51
CA TYR A 3 73.60 -59.41 -16.39
C TYR A 3 73.36 -58.15 -15.57
N ASP A 4 74.21 -57.14 -15.78
CA ASP A 4 74.00 -55.81 -15.24
C ASP A 4 73.33 -54.95 -16.31
N VAL A 5 72.29 -54.21 -15.95
CA VAL A 5 71.49 -53.43 -16.89
C VAL A 5 71.62 -51.96 -16.56
N ASN A 6 72.18 -51.20 -17.49
CA ASN A 6 72.28 -49.76 -17.40
C ASN A 6 71.11 -49.15 -18.20
N PHE A 7 70.13 -48.58 -17.50
CA PHE A 7 68.93 -48.01 -18.08
C PHE A 7 69.17 -46.67 -18.80
N ASP A 8 70.18 -45.89 -18.39
CA ASP A 8 70.49 -44.60 -19.01
C ASP A 8 71.10 -44.77 -20.41
N SER A 9 71.98 -45.76 -20.56
CA SER A 9 72.62 -46.10 -21.84
C SER A 9 71.87 -47.18 -22.63
N MET A 10 70.79 -47.73 -22.06
CA MET A 10 70.03 -48.86 -22.62
C MET A 10 70.95 -50.00 -23.04
N THR A 11 71.87 -50.41 -22.16
CA THR A 11 72.82 -51.51 -22.42
C THR A 11 72.74 -52.57 -21.34
N GLN A 12 73.00 -53.82 -21.72
CA GLN A 12 73.17 -54.94 -20.80
C GLN A 12 74.59 -55.48 -20.91
N GLN A 13 75.24 -55.69 -19.77
CA GLN A 13 76.58 -56.25 -19.67
C GLN A 13 76.52 -57.62 -19.02
N ASN A 14 77.12 -58.63 -19.66
CA ASN A 14 77.27 -59.94 -19.03
C ASN A 14 78.37 -59.87 -17.96
N VAL A 15 78.02 -60.13 -16.70
CA VAL A 15 78.92 -59.91 -15.54
C VAL A 15 80.15 -60.84 -15.57
N LYS A 16 80.07 -62.00 -16.23
CA LYS A 16 81.20 -62.96 -16.30
C LYS A 16 82.17 -62.71 -17.45
N THR A 17 81.70 -62.09 -18.54
CA THR A 17 82.50 -61.94 -19.77
C THR A 17 82.77 -60.48 -20.14
N SER A 18 82.21 -59.54 -19.37
CA SER A 18 82.25 -58.10 -19.61
C SER A 18 81.79 -57.67 -21.02
N LYS A 19 81.08 -58.54 -21.75
CA LYS A 19 80.51 -58.20 -23.06
C LYS A 19 79.25 -57.37 -22.86
N VAL A 20 79.28 -56.15 -23.41
CA VAL A 20 78.15 -55.20 -23.42
C VAL A 20 77.36 -55.34 -24.71
N ARG A 21 76.03 -55.25 -24.63
CA ARG A 21 75.12 -55.22 -25.79
C ARG A 21 74.04 -54.17 -25.58
N SER A 22 73.63 -53.47 -26.65
CA SER A 22 72.50 -52.54 -26.57
C SER A 22 71.18 -53.31 -26.42
N ILE A 23 70.34 -52.89 -25.49
CA ILE A 23 68.95 -53.32 -25.38
C ILE A 23 68.14 -52.56 -26.42
N ARG A 24 67.73 -53.23 -27.50
CA ARG A 24 66.78 -52.65 -28.46
C ARG A 24 65.37 -53.03 -28.02
N ARG A 25 64.64 -52.09 -27.39
CA ARG A 25 63.18 -52.20 -27.26
C ARG A 25 62.56 -51.88 -28.63
N VAL A 26 61.99 -52.89 -29.28
CA VAL A 26 61.12 -52.67 -30.42
C VAL A 26 59.72 -52.47 -29.85
N LEU A 27 59.27 -51.22 -29.76
CA LEU A 27 57.86 -50.92 -29.50
C LEU A 27 57.09 -51.35 -30.76
N LYS A 28 56.43 -52.51 -30.71
CA LYS A 28 55.44 -52.83 -31.73
C LYS A 28 54.19 -52.02 -31.41
N PRO A 29 53.68 -51.19 -32.33
CA PRO A 29 52.42 -50.51 -32.14
C PRO A 29 51.35 -51.56 -31.86
N ASN A 30 50.53 -51.35 -30.83
CA ASN A 30 49.37 -52.21 -30.61
C ASN A 30 48.35 -51.89 -31.71
N GLU A 31 48.31 -52.72 -32.75
CA GLU A 31 47.48 -52.48 -33.94
C GLU A 31 45.99 -52.35 -33.61
N ALA A 32 45.55 -52.94 -32.48
CA ALA A 32 44.18 -52.80 -31.98
C ALA A 32 43.82 -51.39 -31.48
N VAL A 33 44.80 -50.50 -31.28
CA VAL A 33 44.58 -49.13 -30.77
C VAL A 33 44.29 -48.13 -31.90
N PHE A 34 44.72 -48.39 -33.13
CA PHE A 34 44.51 -47.47 -34.24
C PHE A 34 43.03 -47.19 -34.55
N PRO A 35 42.13 -48.20 -34.61
CA PRO A 35 40.70 -47.93 -34.86
C PRO A 35 40.08 -47.03 -33.78
N ILE A 36 40.48 -47.22 -32.52
CA ILE A 36 39.98 -46.44 -31.37
C ILE A 36 40.45 -44.99 -31.45
N LEU A 37 41.70 -44.76 -31.87
CA LEU A 37 42.22 -43.40 -32.06
C LEU A 37 41.51 -42.66 -33.20
N GLN A 38 41.20 -43.36 -34.29
CA GLN A 38 40.49 -42.80 -35.43
C GLN A 38 39.03 -42.45 -35.08
N GLU A 39 38.34 -43.33 -34.35
CA GLU A 39 37.00 -43.07 -33.82
C GLU A 39 36.99 -41.87 -32.84
N LYS A 40 38.00 -41.78 -31.97
CA LYS A 40 38.17 -40.64 -31.06
C LYS A 40 38.36 -39.32 -31.82
N GLU A 41 39.16 -39.30 -32.88
CA GLU A 41 39.36 -38.09 -33.70
C GLU A 41 38.07 -37.65 -34.39
N LEU A 42 37.29 -38.59 -34.93
CA LEU A 42 35.97 -38.31 -35.51
C LEU A 42 35.01 -37.69 -34.48
N LEU A 43 34.91 -38.29 -33.29
CA LEU A 43 34.06 -37.78 -32.21
C LEU A 43 34.50 -36.40 -31.72
N LEU A 44 35.81 -36.14 -31.64
CA LEU A 44 36.34 -34.83 -31.27
C LEU A 44 36.00 -33.76 -32.33
N SER A 45 36.08 -34.11 -33.61
CA SER A 45 35.68 -33.21 -34.70
C SER A 45 34.20 -32.86 -34.60
N GLU A 46 33.32 -33.86 -34.48
CA GLU A 46 31.87 -33.66 -34.36
C GLU A 46 31.50 -32.83 -33.12
N TYR A 47 32.15 -33.10 -31.98
CA TYR A 47 31.95 -32.34 -30.75
C TYR A 47 32.40 -30.88 -30.89
N SER A 48 33.51 -30.64 -31.61
CA SER A 48 34.01 -29.29 -31.87
C SER A 48 33.04 -28.48 -32.74
N GLU A 49 32.47 -29.08 -33.77
CA GLU A 49 31.49 -28.46 -34.67
C GLU A 49 30.19 -28.15 -33.93
N ARG A 50 29.71 -29.11 -33.12
CA ARG A 50 28.51 -28.93 -32.32
C ARG A 50 28.67 -27.81 -31.28
N ASN A 51 29.82 -27.73 -30.62
CA ASN A 51 30.10 -26.63 -29.69
C ASN A 51 30.20 -25.28 -30.38
N ALA A 52 30.79 -25.21 -31.58
CA ALA A 52 30.82 -23.99 -32.36
C ALA A 52 29.41 -23.52 -32.73
N SER A 53 28.53 -24.45 -33.14
CA SER A 53 27.13 -24.15 -33.44
C SER A 53 26.36 -23.66 -32.21
N LEU A 54 26.48 -24.36 -31.07
CA LEU A 54 25.82 -23.98 -29.82
C LEU A 54 26.32 -22.62 -29.30
N THR A 55 27.62 -22.34 -29.46
CA THR A 55 28.19 -21.05 -29.05
C THR A 55 27.58 -19.90 -29.86
N LYS A 56 27.37 -20.11 -31.16
CA LYS A 56 26.71 -19.14 -32.02
C LYS A 56 25.25 -18.90 -31.60
N GLU A 57 24.50 -19.97 -31.34
CA GLU A 57 23.11 -19.88 -30.88
C GLU A 57 22.97 -19.16 -29.54
N VAL A 58 23.90 -19.40 -28.59
CA VAL A 58 23.93 -18.69 -27.30
C VAL A 58 24.18 -17.20 -27.47
N ILE A 59 25.00 -16.79 -28.43
CA ILE A 59 25.24 -15.37 -28.72
C ILE A 59 23.96 -14.73 -29.28
N GLU A 60 23.35 -15.35 -30.27
CA GLU A 60 22.11 -14.86 -30.90
C GLU A 60 20.97 -14.73 -29.87
N LEU A 61 20.79 -15.74 -29.00
CA LEU A 61 19.78 -15.70 -27.94
C LEU A 61 20.06 -14.62 -26.89
N LYS A 62 21.33 -14.35 -26.57
CA LYS A 62 21.70 -13.28 -25.63
C LYS A 62 21.39 -11.90 -26.21
N GLU A 63 21.65 -11.69 -27.49
CA GLU A 63 21.32 -10.45 -28.19
C GLU A 63 19.81 -10.21 -28.23
N GLU A 64 19.02 -11.26 -28.52
CA GLU A 64 17.56 -11.15 -28.54
C GLU A 64 16.98 -10.90 -27.14
N VAL A 65 17.53 -11.53 -26.09
CA VAL A 65 17.12 -11.26 -24.70
C VAL A 65 17.38 -9.82 -24.31
N GLU A 66 18.54 -9.25 -24.66
CA GLU A 66 18.82 -7.84 -24.37
C GLU A 66 17.87 -6.91 -25.15
N ARG A 67 17.62 -7.21 -26.43
CA ARG A 67 16.64 -6.47 -27.22
C ARG A 67 15.25 -6.48 -26.57
N LEU A 68 14.75 -7.65 -26.14
CA LEU A 68 13.45 -7.76 -25.47
C LEU A 68 13.40 -7.00 -24.14
N LYS A 69 14.49 -7.00 -23.36
CA LYS A 69 14.59 -6.19 -22.14
C LYS A 69 14.48 -4.69 -22.43
N THR A 70 15.15 -4.21 -23.48
CA THR A 70 15.05 -2.78 -23.85
C THR A 70 13.62 -2.38 -24.23
N LEU A 71 12.93 -3.22 -25.00
CA LEU A 71 11.52 -3.01 -25.36
C LEU A 71 10.59 -3.03 -24.14
N ALA A 72 10.77 -4.00 -23.25
CA ALA A 72 9.98 -4.10 -22.01
C ALA A 72 10.17 -2.87 -21.12
N ASN A 73 11.42 -2.38 -21.00
CA ASN A 73 11.71 -1.15 -20.24
C ASN A 73 11.10 0.09 -20.89
N ALA A 74 11.15 0.19 -22.23
CA ALA A 74 10.51 1.29 -22.95
C ALA A 74 8.99 1.32 -22.74
N ALA A 75 8.33 0.16 -22.86
CA ALA A 75 6.89 0.02 -22.63
C ALA A 75 6.51 0.34 -21.17
N LYS A 76 7.33 -0.10 -20.20
CA LYS A 76 7.14 0.22 -18.78
C LYS A 76 7.24 1.73 -18.53
N ASN A 77 8.23 2.39 -19.13
CA ASN A 77 8.41 3.84 -19.00
C ASN A 77 7.23 4.60 -19.62
N GLU A 78 6.79 4.20 -20.80
CA GLU A 78 5.60 4.79 -21.45
C GLU A 78 4.34 4.65 -20.58
N HIS A 79 4.14 3.48 -19.96
CA HIS A 79 3.04 3.25 -19.03
C HIS A 79 3.13 4.16 -17.80
N VAL A 80 4.31 4.29 -17.18
CA VAL A 80 4.53 5.19 -16.04
C VAL A 80 4.23 6.64 -16.42
N THR A 81 4.66 7.10 -17.60
CA THR A 81 4.37 8.45 -18.10
C THR A 81 2.87 8.65 -18.29
N LYS A 82 2.17 7.70 -18.93
CA LYS A 82 0.71 7.75 -19.10
C LYS A 82 -0.03 7.82 -17.76
N MET A 83 0.37 6.99 -16.79
CA MET A 83 -0.20 6.99 -15.45
C MET A 83 0.06 8.31 -14.71
N SER A 84 1.25 8.89 -14.84
CA SER A 84 1.61 10.18 -14.23
C SER A 84 0.74 11.33 -14.76
N VAL A 85 0.48 11.37 -16.08
CA VAL A 85 -0.40 12.37 -16.70
C VAL A 85 -1.85 12.19 -16.23
N MET A 86 -2.35 10.95 -16.17
CA MET A 86 -3.69 10.67 -15.66
C MET A 86 -3.85 11.06 -14.18
N GLU A 87 -2.86 10.78 -13.35
CA GLU A 87 -2.89 11.18 -11.93
C GLU A 87 -2.80 12.70 -11.77
N SER A 88 -2.02 13.39 -12.61
CA SER A 88 -1.98 14.86 -12.61
C SER A 88 -3.37 15.46 -12.93
N TRP A 89 -4.05 14.95 -13.96
CA TRP A 89 -5.41 15.37 -14.30
C TRP A 89 -6.43 15.03 -13.20
N ARG A 90 -6.29 13.87 -12.57
CA ARG A 90 -7.14 13.44 -11.45
C ARG A 90 -6.97 14.37 -10.24
N MET A 91 -5.72 14.73 -9.92
CA MET A 91 -5.39 15.63 -8.82
C MET A 91 -5.90 17.04 -9.09
N GLU A 92 -5.76 17.56 -10.30
CA GLU A 92 -6.30 18.86 -10.71
C GLU A 92 -7.83 18.91 -10.61
N LYS A 93 -8.52 17.87 -11.09
CA LYS A 93 -9.99 17.77 -10.96
C LYS A 93 -10.43 17.68 -9.51
N GLN A 94 -9.70 16.96 -8.67
CA GLN A 94 -9.98 16.84 -7.24
C GLN A 94 -9.67 18.14 -6.47
N GLN A 95 -8.68 18.93 -6.91
CA GLN A 95 -8.38 20.26 -6.38
C GLN A 95 -9.41 21.30 -6.85
N SER A 96 -10.03 21.11 -8.01
CA SER A 96 -11.03 22.03 -8.57
C SER A 96 -12.42 21.93 -7.93
N LEU A 97 -12.73 20.82 -7.26
CA LEU A 97 -14.02 20.63 -6.60
C LEU A 97 -13.98 21.24 -5.19
N SER A 98 -14.97 22.09 -4.89
CA SER A 98 -15.16 22.60 -3.53
C SER A 98 -15.34 21.43 -2.56
N ILE A 99 -14.55 21.42 -1.50
CA ILE A 99 -14.64 20.43 -0.41
C ILE A 99 -16.02 20.50 0.27
N ARG A 100 -16.65 21.68 0.31
CA ARG A 100 -17.99 21.86 0.85
C ARG A 100 -18.98 22.07 -0.30
N GLN A 101 -19.99 21.22 -0.37
CA GLN A 101 -21.04 21.29 -1.38
C GLN A 101 -22.38 21.60 -0.71
N PRO A 102 -23.03 22.72 -1.02
CA PRO A 102 -24.33 23.03 -0.43
C PRO A 102 -25.37 22.03 -0.93
N ILE A 103 -26.18 21.50 0.00
CA ILE A 103 -27.35 20.69 -0.31
C ILE A 103 -28.52 21.66 -0.59
N PRO A 104 -29.22 21.52 -1.74
CA PRO A 104 -30.37 22.35 -2.06
C PRO A 104 -31.42 22.34 -0.95
N SER A 105 -32.04 23.49 -0.66
CA SER A 105 -33.05 23.62 0.42
C SER A 105 -34.31 22.78 0.22
N GLY A 106 -34.60 22.35 -1.02
CA GLY A 106 -35.70 21.43 -1.33
C GLY A 106 -35.38 19.95 -1.12
N ASP A 107 -34.14 19.61 -0.75
CA ASP A 107 -33.72 18.23 -0.53
C ASP A 107 -34.31 17.68 0.80
N PRO A 108 -34.86 16.45 0.82
CA PRO A 108 -35.39 15.85 2.05
C PRO A 108 -34.37 15.80 3.20
N VAL A 109 -33.06 15.77 2.91
CA VAL A 109 -31.98 15.78 3.90
C VAL A 109 -32.10 16.98 4.84
N HIS A 110 -32.52 18.16 4.36
CA HIS A 110 -32.72 19.34 5.23
C HIS A 110 -33.71 19.04 6.35
N SER A 111 -34.89 18.51 5.98
CA SER A 111 -35.93 18.17 6.95
C SER A 111 -35.52 17.05 7.90
N GLN A 112 -34.76 16.07 7.39
CA GLN A 112 -34.27 14.95 8.19
C GLN A 112 -33.21 15.40 9.21
N ILE A 113 -32.24 16.21 8.79
CA ILE A 113 -31.25 16.80 9.69
C ILE A 113 -31.93 17.69 10.72
N GLN A 114 -32.87 18.55 10.32
CA GLN A 114 -33.57 19.39 11.28
C GLN A 114 -34.35 18.58 12.33
N ASN A 115 -35.05 17.53 11.90
CA ASN A 115 -35.75 16.63 12.81
C ASN A 115 -34.77 15.89 13.73
N LEU A 116 -33.67 15.38 13.20
CA LEU A 116 -32.61 14.72 13.97
C LEU A 116 -32.09 15.65 15.06
N LEU A 117 -31.75 16.90 14.73
CA LEU A 117 -31.21 17.84 15.69
C LEU A 117 -32.20 18.24 16.77
N ARG A 118 -33.48 18.40 16.43
CA ARG A 118 -34.52 18.69 17.43
C ARG A 118 -34.76 17.50 18.36
N GLN A 119 -34.73 16.28 17.83
CA GLN A 119 -34.92 15.04 18.61
C GLN A 119 -33.70 14.70 19.47
N ALA A 120 -32.50 15.06 19.02
CA ALA A 120 -31.25 14.91 19.75
C ALA A 120 -31.16 15.77 21.03
N CYS A 121 -32.17 16.58 21.36
CA CYS A 121 -32.23 17.26 22.66
C CYS A 121 -33.08 16.43 23.65
N PRO A 122 -32.48 15.76 24.66
CA PRO A 122 -33.20 14.88 25.57
C PRO A 122 -34.34 15.59 26.29
N GLN A 123 -35.51 14.96 26.45
CA GLN A 123 -36.68 15.58 27.10
C GLN A 123 -36.43 16.01 28.55
N SER A 124 -35.51 15.33 29.24
CA SER A 124 -35.10 15.65 30.62
C SER A 124 -34.30 16.95 30.76
N HIS A 125 -33.86 17.57 29.66
CA HIS A 125 -33.12 18.83 29.68
C HIS A 125 -34.07 20.03 29.67
N TYR A 126 -33.91 20.94 30.64
CA TYR A 126 -34.74 22.14 30.81
C TYR A 126 -33.97 23.45 30.52
N ALA A 127 -34.68 24.58 30.51
CA ALA A 127 -34.14 25.94 30.32
C ALA A 127 -33.38 26.14 28.99
N GLY A 128 -32.08 26.45 29.02
CA GLY A 128 -31.30 26.84 27.83
C GLY A 128 -31.23 25.79 26.72
N CYS A 129 -31.64 24.55 26.98
CA CYS A 129 -31.76 23.50 25.97
C CYS A 129 -33.04 23.64 25.10
N LEU A 130 -34.01 24.47 25.47
CA LEU A 130 -35.22 24.72 24.68
C LEU A 130 -34.91 25.29 23.30
N ALA A 131 -33.87 26.11 23.19
CA ALA A 131 -33.42 26.67 21.92
C ALA A 131 -33.02 25.57 20.92
N ALA A 132 -32.42 24.48 21.38
CA ALA A 132 -32.05 23.35 20.52
C ALA A 132 -33.28 22.59 19.99
N ARG A 133 -34.40 22.57 20.72
CA ARG A 133 -35.66 21.98 20.24
C ARG A 133 -36.39 22.84 19.22
N GLN A 134 -36.09 24.14 19.19
CA GLN A 134 -36.72 25.11 18.32
C GLN A 134 -35.81 25.58 17.18
N LEU A 135 -34.60 25.00 17.06
CA LEU A 135 -33.64 25.40 16.03
C LEU A 135 -34.22 25.29 14.63
N GLU A 136 -33.70 26.15 13.76
CA GLU A 136 -33.99 26.16 12.33
C GLU A 136 -32.71 25.91 11.54
N VAL A 137 -32.74 24.94 10.64
CA VAL A 137 -31.61 24.64 9.77
C VAL A 137 -31.67 25.58 8.58
N LEU A 138 -30.72 26.51 8.50
CA LEU A 138 -30.66 27.50 7.43
C LEU A 138 -30.01 26.92 6.15
N SER A 139 -28.99 26.09 6.34
CA SER A 139 -28.24 25.47 5.25
C SER A 139 -27.62 24.15 5.71
N VAL A 140 -27.51 23.20 4.79
CA VAL A 140 -26.74 21.97 4.99
C VAL A 140 -25.68 21.91 3.90
N GLU A 141 -24.44 21.62 4.29
CA GLU A 141 -23.34 21.41 3.35
C GLU A 141 -22.79 19.99 3.54
N GLN A 142 -22.58 19.28 2.44
CA GLN A 142 -21.89 17.99 2.45
C GLN A 142 -20.39 18.21 2.28
N VAL A 143 -19.59 17.56 3.13
CA VAL A 143 -18.12 17.65 3.08
C VAL A 143 -17.55 16.49 2.27
N HIS A 144 -16.96 16.81 1.13
CA HIS A 144 -16.33 15.88 0.19
C HIS A 144 -14.80 16.02 0.28
N ASN A 145 -14.19 15.40 1.29
CA ASN A 145 -12.73 15.39 1.44
C ASN A 145 -12.18 13.96 1.31
N VAL A 146 -11.77 13.59 0.10
CA VAL A 146 -11.25 12.24 -0.21
C VAL A 146 -10.00 11.91 0.60
N LYS A 147 -9.16 12.89 0.93
CA LYS A 147 -7.95 12.67 1.73
C LYS A 147 -8.31 12.29 3.15
N LEU A 148 -9.19 13.05 3.80
CA LEU A 148 -9.67 12.75 5.15
C LEU A 148 -10.47 11.45 5.19
N TRP A 149 -11.31 11.19 4.18
CA TRP A 149 -12.05 9.94 4.08
C TRP A 149 -11.12 8.72 4.01
N LYS A 150 -10.04 8.79 3.21
CA LYS A 150 -9.04 7.70 3.16
C LYS A 150 -8.34 7.51 4.50
N GLN A 151 -7.98 8.59 5.20
CA GLN A 151 -7.35 8.51 6.52
C GLN A 151 -8.30 7.89 7.54
N TYR A 152 -9.56 8.32 7.54
CA TYR A 152 -10.62 7.76 8.36
C TYR A 152 -10.82 6.27 8.10
N ALA A 153 -11.02 5.87 6.85
CA ALA A 153 -11.24 4.48 6.46
C ALA A 153 -10.04 3.59 6.81
N PHE A 154 -8.81 4.09 6.62
CA PHE A 154 -7.61 3.37 7.03
C PHE A 154 -7.56 3.16 8.54
N ARG A 155 -7.80 4.21 9.35
CA ARG A 155 -7.80 4.09 10.82
C ARG A 155 -8.93 3.18 11.32
N LYS A 156 -10.09 3.18 10.64
CA LYS A 156 -11.20 2.28 10.94
C LYS A 156 -10.80 0.80 10.81
N GLU A 157 -10.08 0.44 9.76
CA GLU A 157 -9.56 -0.93 9.56
C GLU A 157 -8.50 -1.32 10.60
N GLU A 158 -7.66 -0.37 11.04
CA GLU A 158 -6.73 -0.62 12.15
C GLU A 158 -7.48 -0.90 13.45
N ILE A 159 -8.46 -0.05 13.79
CA ILE A 159 -9.30 -0.23 14.97
C ILE A 159 -10.01 -1.59 14.93
N LYS A 160 -10.51 -2.03 13.76
CA LYS A 160 -11.15 -3.33 13.60
C LYS A 160 -10.24 -4.49 14.02
N LYS A 161 -8.99 -4.49 13.55
CA LYS A 161 -7.99 -5.50 13.91
C LYS A 161 -7.62 -5.44 15.40
N GLU A 162 -7.47 -4.22 15.94
CA GLU A 162 -7.21 -4.00 17.38
C GLU A 162 -8.37 -4.55 18.22
N SER A 163 -9.61 -4.30 17.79
CA SER A 163 -10.86 -4.68 18.46
C SER A 163 -11.07 -6.19 18.52
N GLU A 164 -10.77 -6.90 17.43
CA GLU A 164 -10.79 -8.37 17.34
C GLU A 164 -9.83 -9.01 18.36
N THR A 165 -8.69 -8.35 18.62
CA THR A 165 -7.67 -8.86 19.54
C THR A 165 -7.97 -8.52 21.00
N ALA A 166 -8.56 -7.34 21.25
CA ALA A 166 -8.81 -6.82 22.60
C ALA A 166 -10.12 -7.30 23.23
N GLY A 167 -11.04 -7.90 22.45
CA GLY A 167 -12.33 -8.36 22.94
C GLY A 167 -13.20 -7.21 23.45
N ILE A 168 -13.68 -6.34 22.55
CA ILE A 168 -14.51 -5.20 22.92
C ILE A 168 -15.82 -5.68 23.58
N GLY A 169 -15.99 -5.36 24.86
CA GLY A 169 -17.08 -5.89 25.71
C GLY A 169 -18.39 -5.10 25.70
N THR A 170 -18.42 -3.89 25.12
CA THR A 170 -19.65 -3.08 25.11
C THR A 170 -19.82 -2.36 23.78
N VAL A 171 -20.93 -2.67 23.10
CA VAL A 171 -21.37 -1.93 21.92
C VAL A 171 -21.85 -0.56 22.39
N VAL A 172 -21.29 0.50 21.81
CA VAL A 172 -21.75 1.87 22.07
C VAL A 172 -22.90 2.15 21.12
N GLU A 173 -24.08 2.47 21.67
CA GLU A 173 -25.22 2.95 20.89
C GLU A 173 -25.30 4.47 21.00
N SER A 174 -25.49 5.14 19.86
CA SER A 174 -25.78 6.57 19.82
C SER A 174 -27.28 6.78 20.05
N GLU A 175 -27.64 7.79 20.85
CA GLU A 175 -29.05 8.20 21.01
C GLU A 175 -29.59 8.94 19.76
N LEU A 176 -28.74 9.23 18.77
CA LEU A 176 -29.17 9.85 17.52
C LEU A 176 -30.02 8.89 16.68
N PRO A 177 -31.12 9.38 16.07
CA PRO A 177 -31.89 8.58 15.13
C PRO A 177 -31.02 8.14 13.95
N PRO A 178 -31.22 6.91 13.44
CA PRO A 178 -30.45 6.40 12.31
C PRO A 178 -30.71 7.25 11.07
N LEU A 179 -29.65 7.46 10.28
CA LEU A 179 -29.71 8.10 8.98
C LEU A 179 -29.58 7.01 7.91
N ASP A 180 -30.63 6.80 7.12
CA ASP A 180 -30.72 5.67 6.17
C ASP A 180 -29.58 5.64 5.13
N TRP A 181 -28.99 6.79 4.83
CA TRP A 181 -27.88 6.92 3.87
C TRP A 181 -26.50 6.72 4.50
N ILE A 182 -26.40 6.49 5.81
CA ILE A 182 -25.13 6.26 6.51
C ILE A 182 -25.06 4.80 6.95
N GLN A 183 -24.05 4.08 6.46
CA GLN A 183 -23.79 2.70 6.86
C GLN A 183 -22.67 2.65 7.90
N LEU A 184 -23.05 2.38 9.14
CA LEU A 184 -22.12 2.29 10.28
C LEU A 184 -21.64 0.85 10.50
N ASP A 185 -20.34 0.68 10.72
CA ASP A 185 -19.74 -0.60 11.10
C ASP A 185 -19.77 -0.80 12.62
N LYS A 186 -20.72 -1.63 13.08
CA LYS A 186 -20.87 -1.97 14.51
C LYS A 186 -19.67 -2.71 15.09
N SER A 187 -18.86 -3.40 14.26
CA SER A 187 -17.71 -4.16 14.75
C SER A 187 -16.60 -3.28 15.31
N VAL A 188 -16.62 -1.99 14.98
CA VAL A 188 -15.66 -0.98 15.46
C VAL A 188 -16.32 0.10 16.31
N ASN A 189 -17.56 -0.11 16.76
CA ASN A 189 -18.36 0.90 17.47
C ASN A 189 -18.46 2.22 16.69
N GLU A 190 -18.62 2.15 15.36
CA GLU A 190 -18.83 3.34 14.54
C GLU A 190 -20.20 3.96 14.86
N VAL A 191 -20.20 5.23 15.24
CA VAL A 191 -21.41 5.98 15.62
C VAL A 191 -21.42 7.36 14.99
N VAL A 192 -22.62 7.85 14.66
CA VAL A 192 -22.81 9.27 14.31
C VAL A 192 -22.90 10.06 15.61
N LEU A 193 -22.16 11.17 15.66
CA LEU A 193 -22.16 12.11 16.76
C LEU A 193 -22.08 13.54 16.22
N LEU A 194 -22.46 14.50 17.05
CA LEU A 194 -22.46 15.91 16.73
C LEU A 194 -21.19 16.57 17.28
N HIS A 195 -20.64 17.51 16.50
CA HIS A 195 -19.57 18.40 16.94
C HIS A 195 -19.96 19.86 16.70
N GLY A 196 -20.09 20.62 17.78
CA GLY A 196 -20.25 22.08 17.71
C GLY A 196 -18.89 22.76 17.60
N THR A 197 -18.79 23.77 16.74
CA THR A 197 -17.55 24.55 16.59
C THR A 197 -17.83 26.00 16.20
N HIS A 198 -16.82 26.86 16.32
CA HIS A 198 -16.91 28.26 15.89
C HIS A 198 -16.65 28.37 14.38
N SER A 199 -17.23 29.39 13.74
CA SER A 199 -17.18 29.54 12.27
C SER A 199 -15.77 29.63 11.70
N ASP A 200 -14.83 30.20 12.45
CA ASP A 200 -13.41 30.30 12.09
C ASP A 200 -12.67 28.95 12.04
N LYS A 201 -13.26 27.87 12.60
CA LYS A 201 -12.65 26.53 12.60
C LYS A 201 -13.20 25.62 11.51
N ILE A 202 -14.28 26.00 10.82
CA ILE A 202 -14.95 25.13 9.85
C ILE A 202 -14.03 24.78 8.69
N ASP A 203 -13.39 25.78 8.08
CA ASP A 203 -12.48 25.54 6.95
C ASP A 203 -11.30 24.68 7.37
N MET A 204 -10.80 24.89 8.59
CA MET A 204 -9.71 24.08 9.11
C MET A 204 -10.13 22.62 9.35
N ILE A 205 -11.29 22.38 9.96
CA ILE A 205 -11.80 21.03 10.20
C ILE A 205 -12.14 20.33 8.88
N THR A 206 -12.80 21.01 7.94
CA THR A 206 -13.20 20.40 6.67
C THR A 206 -12.02 20.14 5.73
N GLN A 207 -10.95 20.94 5.79
CA GLN A 207 -9.74 20.73 4.98
C GLN A 207 -8.76 19.73 5.62
N TYR A 208 -8.55 19.82 6.93
CA TYR A 208 -7.46 19.11 7.63
C TYR A 208 -7.93 18.07 8.63
N GLY A 209 -9.24 17.98 8.89
CA GLY A 209 -9.83 17.06 9.85
C GLY A 209 -9.75 17.56 11.29
N PHE A 210 -10.11 16.66 12.22
CA PHE A 210 -9.98 16.91 13.65
C PHE A 210 -8.56 16.56 14.11
N ASP A 211 -7.93 17.48 14.84
CA ASP A 211 -6.62 17.25 15.46
C ASP A 211 -6.52 17.93 16.83
N GLN A 212 -5.36 17.80 17.48
CA GLN A 212 -5.10 18.36 18.81
C GLN A 212 -5.23 19.88 18.91
N ARG A 213 -5.11 20.62 17.80
CA ARG A 213 -5.30 22.10 17.77
C ARG A 213 -6.77 22.47 17.89
N MET A 214 -7.65 21.52 17.59
CA MET A 214 -9.10 21.57 17.78
C MET A 214 -9.53 21.08 19.16
N ALA A 215 -8.59 20.62 19.98
CA ALA A 215 -8.90 20.12 21.32
C ALA A 215 -9.31 21.25 22.26
N ARG A 216 -10.31 20.99 23.10
CA ARG A 216 -10.70 21.93 24.15
C ARG A 216 -9.73 21.81 25.33
N GLU A 217 -8.99 22.88 25.61
CA GLU A 217 -8.18 22.97 26.82
C GLU A 217 -9.07 23.00 28.08
N GLY A 218 -8.65 22.28 29.13
CA GLY A 218 -9.41 22.20 30.38
C GLY A 218 -10.74 21.45 30.29
N GLY A 219 -10.92 20.60 29.28
CA GLY A 219 -12.09 19.71 29.20
C GLY A 219 -12.13 18.71 30.36
N LEU A 220 -13.33 18.35 30.80
CA LEU A 220 -13.55 17.48 31.97
C LEU A 220 -12.93 16.08 31.84
N TYR A 221 -12.72 15.61 30.61
CA TYR A 221 -12.19 14.27 30.29
C TYR A 221 -10.80 14.34 29.64
N GLY A 222 -10.07 15.45 29.85
CA GLY A 222 -8.75 15.67 29.29
C GLY A 222 -8.73 16.57 28.05
N GLN A 223 -7.55 16.75 27.48
CA GLN A 223 -7.39 17.56 26.27
C GLN A 223 -7.73 16.71 25.04
N GLY A 224 -8.86 17.00 24.41
CA GLY A 224 -9.31 16.26 23.24
C GLY A 224 -10.40 16.98 22.44
N VAL A 225 -10.77 16.37 21.32
CA VAL A 225 -11.92 16.79 20.51
C VAL A 225 -13.15 16.09 21.04
N TYR A 226 -14.19 16.87 21.33
CA TYR A 226 -15.40 16.39 21.98
C TYR A 226 -16.53 16.22 20.97
N PHE A 227 -17.25 15.12 21.10
CA PHE A 227 -18.43 14.78 20.31
C PHE A 227 -19.58 14.45 21.26
N THR A 228 -20.81 14.62 20.79
CA THR A 228 -22.00 14.32 21.58
C THR A 228 -23.16 13.94 20.68
N ASP A 229 -23.96 12.98 21.12
CA ASP A 229 -25.28 12.67 20.54
C ASP A 229 -26.36 13.70 20.88
N GLN A 230 -26.05 14.71 21.73
CA GLN A 230 -27.04 15.67 22.20
C GLN A 230 -26.86 17.05 21.57
N SER A 231 -27.84 17.46 20.75
CA SER A 231 -27.78 18.73 20.01
C SER A 231 -27.67 19.95 20.91
N CYS A 232 -28.29 19.92 22.09
CA CYS A 232 -28.20 21.03 23.03
C CYS A 232 -26.77 21.20 23.56
N LYS A 233 -25.99 20.13 23.74
CA LYS A 233 -24.59 20.20 24.21
C LYS A 233 -23.66 20.72 23.12
N SER A 234 -23.85 20.29 21.88
CA SER A 234 -23.11 20.80 20.74
C SER A 234 -23.53 22.24 20.38
N ALA A 235 -24.75 22.66 20.67
CA ALA A 235 -25.23 24.02 20.44
C ALA A 235 -24.81 25.01 21.54
N TYR A 236 -24.82 24.61 22.82
CA TYR A 236 -24.68 25.53 23.97
C TYR A 236 -23.38 26.34 24.00
N GLY A 237 -22.30 25.83 23.40
CA GLY A 237 -21.01 26.51 23.34
C GLY A 237 -20.84 27.46 22.16
N TYR A 238 -21.71 27.38 21.15
CA TYR A 238 -21.48 27.98 19.83
C TYR A 238 -22.68 28.76 19.27
N LEU A 239 -23.88 28.58 19.83
CA LEU A 239 -25.00 29.51 19.68
C LEU A 239 -24.96 30.55 20.80
N TRP A 240 -24.27 31.67 20.57
CA TRP A 240 -24.50 32.86 21.37
C TRP A 240 -25.82 33.51 20.93
N PHE A 241 -26.94 33.13 21.55
CA PHE A 241 -28.13 33.98 21.52
C PHE A 241 -27.88 35.20 22.41
N LYS A 242 -27.27 36.24 21.84
CA LYS A 242 -27.48 37.60 22.37
C LYS A 242 -28.83 38.04 21.81
N LEU A 243 -29.82 38.22 22.68
CA LEU A 243 -31.14 38.77 22.32
C LEU A 243 -30.93 40.05 21.50
N GLY A 244 -31.10 39.97 20.17
CA GLY A 244 -31.01 41.11 19.26
C GLY A 244 -30.22 40.92 17.97
N GLU A 245 -29.34 39.92 17.84
CA GLU A 245 -28.60 39.65 16.60
C GLU A 245 -28.71 38.17 16.20
N SER A 246 -28.93 37.91 14.91
CA SER A 246 -29.20 36.59 14.34
C SER A 246 -28.01 35.63 14.55
N GLY A 247 -28.00 34.94 15.68
CA GLY A 247 -27.00 33.92 16.00
C GLY A 247 -27.13 32.73 15.06
N SER A 248 -26.11 32.50 14.23
CA SER A 248 -25.94 31.26 13.45
C SER A 248 -24.90 30.38 14.15
N GLY A 249 -25.18 29.09 14.27
CA GLY A 249 -24.26 28.10 14.83
C GLY A 249 -23.98 26.99 13.81
N TRP A 250 -22.81 26.39 13.89
CA TRP A 250 -22.37 25.36 12.95
C TRP A 250 -22.22 24.02 13.64
N LEU A 251 -22.68 22.99 12.96
CA LEU A 251 -22.72 21.64 13.46
C LEU A 251 -22.19 20.69 12.38
N LEU A 252 -21.22 19.86 12.77
CA LEU A 252 -20.69 18.80 11.94
C LEU A 252 -21.23 17.47 12.46
N THR A 253 -21.69 16.63 11.54
CA THR A 253 -22.18 15.26 11.76
C THR A 253 -21.29 14.28 11.03
#